data_AF-A0A972HD81-F1
#
_entry.id   AF-A0A972HD81-F1
#
_cell.length_a   1.000
_cell.length_b   1.000
_cell.length_c   1.000
_cell.angle_alpha   90.00
_cell.angle_beta   90.00
_cell.angle_gamma   90.00
#
_symmetry.space_group_name_H-M   'P 1'
#
loop_
_entity.id
_entity.type
_entity.pdbx_description
1 polymer ?
#
loop_
_entity_poly.entity_id
_entity_poly.type
_entity_poly.pdbx_seq_one_letter_code
_entity_poly.pdbx_strand_id
1 'polypeptide(L)'
;MVAVGLTGGIGSGKSTVGAALLARGAVLVDADAIARSLQEPGMAVFVAMVDRFGESIVGVDGRLDRQAVAAIVFNDTEALDDLNRIVHPEVGEAIMTAIAATNDDDLVVLDIPLLVEGILKTGKSNYDLAGILVVDCPVDVQVERLTSSRGLSADDAKSRISNQASREERASVADFTIDNSGPLDALDAQIDAAWTWMTNLGSTQNEVSMTADANDPDLTASAVAWDLSTIVEPEGAAGVEALLEAAGVVADNIAAYRGRIAELDADEFATLMRLVEQHHEHVTRAASYAQLRFAVDTTDGALFQSV
;
A
#
# COMPACT_ATOMS: atom_id res chain seq x y z
N MET A 1 -10.02 -17.84 -7.32
CA MET A 1 -10.18 -17.22 -5.98
C MET A 1 -10.44 -15.73 -6.16
N VAL A 2 -11.08 -15.05 -5.21
CA VAL A 2 -11.29 -13.59 -5.28
C VAL A 2 -10.61 -12.94 -4.08
N ALA A 3 -9.65 -12.05 -4.34
CA ALA A 3 -8.97 -11.28 -3.30
C ALA A 3 -9.49 -9.85 -3.24
N VAL A 4 -9.89 -9.38 -2.05
CA VAL A 4 -10.42 -8.05 -1.81
C VAL A 4 -9.59 -7.36 -0.73
N GLY A 5 -9.13 -6.14 -0.99
CA GLY A 5 -8.42 -5.33 -0.01
C GLY A 5 -9.39 -4.74 1.01
N LEU A 6 -9.13 -4.93 2.30
CA LEU A 6 -9.89 -4.31 3.37
C LEU A 6 -9.08 -3.16 3.98
N THR A 7 -9.63 -1.96 3.97
CA THR A 7 -8.98 -0.77 4.53
C THR A 7 -9.96 0.13 5.27
N GLY A 8 -9.45 1.10 6.01
CA GLY A 8 -10.24 2.03 6.81
C GLY A 8 -9.37 2.84 7.77
N GLY A 9 -9.83 4.05 8.11
CA GLY A 9 -9.15 4.91 9.08
C GLY A 9 -9.06 4.29 10.48
N ILE A 10 -8.13 4.75 11.31
CA ILE A 10 -8.03 4.33 12.70
C ILE A 10 -9.35 4.64 13.44
N GLY A 11 -9.91 3.64 14.13
CA GLY A 11 -11.22 3.80 14.80
C GLY A 11 -12.45 3.61 13.89
N SER A 12 -12.27 3.35 12.59
CA SER A 12 -13.36 3.03 11.65
C SER A 12 -14.10 1.74 11.97
N GLY A 13 -13.48 0.81 12.70
CA GLY A 13 -14.05 -0.50 12.99
C GLY A 13 -13.74 -1.58 11.95
N LYS A 14 -12.68 -1.38 11.14
CA LYS A 14 -12.14 -2.39 10.20
C LYS A 14 -12.05 -3.80 10.78
N SER A 15 -11.52 -3.95 12.00
CA SER A 15 -11.42 -5.27 12.65
C SER A 15 -12.77 -5.93 12.93
N THR A 16 -13.81 -5.13 13.22
CA THR A 16 -15.18 -5.64 13.41
C THR A 16 -15.73 -6.20 12.09
N VAL A 17 -15.54 -5.47 11.00
CA VAL A 17 -15.94 -5.91 9.65
C VAL A 17 -15.15 -7.15 9.24
N GLY A 18 -13.83 -7.17 9.42
CA GLY A 18 -12.98 -8.32 9.12
C GLY A 18 -13.40 -9.57 9.88
N ALA A 19 -13.70 -9.46 11.18
CA ALA A 19 -14.21 -10.58 11.98
C ALA A 19 -15.58 -11.07 11.50
N ALA A 20 -16.46 -10.16 11.07
CA ALA A 20 -17.78 -10.52 10.57
C ALA A 20 -17.74 -11.19 9.18
N LEU A 21 -16.78 -10.81 8.32
CA LEU A 21 -16.52 -11.47 7.04
C LEU A 21 -15.90 -12.86 7.24
N LEU A 22 -14.95 -12.98 8.18
CA LEU A 22 -14.39 -14.27 8.58
C LEU A 22 -15.48 -15.24 9.08
N ALA A 23 -16.42 -14.74 9.90
CA ALA A 23 -17.56 -15.52 10.37
C ALA A 23 -18.52 -15.99 9.26
N ARG A 24 -18.53 -15.29 8.11
CA ARG A 24 -19.30 -15.65 6.91
C ARG A 24 -18.55 -16.62 5.98
N GLY A 25 -17.30 -16.94 6.29
CA GLY A 25 -16.49 -17.91 5.55
C GLY A 25 -15.39 -17.31 4.67
N ALA A 26 -15.14 -16.00 4.73
CA ALA A 26 -13.96 -15.43 4.07
C ALA A 26 -12.66 -15.88 4.76
N VAL A 27 -11.58 -16.00 3.99
CA VAL A 27 -10.23 -16.15 4.52
C VAL A 27 -9.67 -14.77 4.80
N LEU A 28 -9.43 -14.43 6.07
CA LEU A 28 -8.83 -13.16 6.46
C LEU A 28 -7.30 -13.28 6.51
N VAL A 29 -6.61 -12.53 5.67
CA VAL A 29 -5.15 -12.40 5.66
C VAL A 29 -4.80 -11.04 6.26
N ASP A 30 -4.40 -11.05 7.53
CA ASP A 30 -3.99 -9.85 8.27
C ASP A 30 -2.48 -9.64 8.14
N ALA A 31 -2.08 -8.67 7.32
CA ALA A 31 -0.67 -8.36 7.06
C ALA A 31 0.06 -7.89 8.33
N ASP A 32 -0.66 -7.23 9.25
CA ASP A 32 -0.14 -6.75 10.52
C ASP A 32 0.12 -7.94 11.46
N ALA A 33 -0.77 -8.92 11.50
CA ALA A 33 -0.57 -10.16 12.25
C ALA A 33 0.59 -11.00 11.68
N ILE A 34 0.69 -11.10 10.34
CA ILE A 34 1.80 -11.77 9.65
C ILE A 34 3.13 -11.12 10.01
N ALA A 35 3.26 -9.80 9.87
CA ALA A 35 4.47 -9.06 10.21
C ALA A 35 4.90 -9.31 11.66
N ARG A 36 3.95 -9.33 12.59
CA ARG A 36 4.22 -9.63 14.01
C ARG A 36 4.72 -11.06 14.20
N SER A 37 4.11 -12.02 13.51
CA SER A 37 4.50 -13.43 13.62
C SER A 37 5.92 -13.69 13.10
N LEU A 38 6.33 -13.00 12.03
CA LEU A 38 7.68 -13.08 11.49
C LEU A 38 8.72 -12.43 12.42
N GLN A 39 8.31 -11.51 13.29
CA GLN A 39 9.17 -10.85 14.27
C GLN A 39 9.22 -11.57 15.63
N GLU A 40 8.63 -12.76 15.75
CA GLU A 40 8.72 -13.55 16.98
C GLU A 40 10.12 -14.16 17.18
N PRO A 41 10.55 -14.42 18.43
CA PRO A 41 11.88 -14.97 18.70
C PRO A 41 12.13 -16.28 17.96
N GLY A 42 13.28 -16.37 17.29
CA GLY A 42 13.68 -17.54 16.50
C GLY A 42 13.26 -17.49 15.03
N MET A 43 12.50 -16.48 14.62
CA MET A 43 12.16 -16.25 13.21
C MET A 43 13.27 -15.49 12.47
N ALA A 44 13.36 -15.70 11.15
CA ALA A 44 14.41 -15.10 10.32
C ALA A 44 14.42 -13.56 10.38
N VAL A 45 13.24 -12.93 10.31
CA VAL A 45 13.11 -11.46 10.42
C VAL A 45 13.58 -10.98 11.81
N PHE A 46 13.22 -11.68 12.89
CA PHE A 46 13.70 -11.32 14.23
C PHE A 46 15.24 -11.37 14.32
N VAL A 47 15.86 -12.44 13.81
CA VAL A 47 17.33 -12.58 13.82
C VAL A 47 17.98 -11.46 13.02
N ALA A 48 17.50 -11.18 11.80
CA ALA A 48 18.02 -10.12 10.95
C ALA A 48 17.89 -8.73 11.59
N MET A 49 16.79 -8.47 12.30
CA MET A 49 16.60 -7.22 13.05
C MET A 49 17.61 -7.11 14.20
N VAL A 50 17.81 -8.18 14.99
CA VAL A 50 18.78 -8.19 16.09
C VAL A 50 20.21 -8.03 15.58
N ASP A 51 20.56 -8.66 14.45
CA ASP A 51 21.87 -8.51 13.82
C ASP A 51 22.12 -7.06 13.37
N ARG A 52 21.09 -6.36 12.88
CA ARG A 52 21.20 -4.97 12.39
C ARG A 52 21.17 -3.91 13.50
N PHE A 53 20.29 -4.08 14.48
CA PHE A 53 20.00 -3.05 15.50
C PHE A 53 20.58 -3.39 16.88
N GLY A 54 21.11 -4.61 17.06
CA GLY A 54 21.72 -5.09 18.29
C GLY A 54 20.70 -5.64 19.31
N GLU A 55 21.20 -6.16 20.43
CA GLU A 55 20.35 -6.73 21.49
C GLU A 55 19.49 -5.67 22.23
N SER A 56 19.72 -4.36 21.98
CA SER A 56 18.96 -3.27 22.59
C SER A 56 17.49 -3.23 22.16
N ILE A 57 17.15 -3.88 21.04
CA ILE A 57 15.76 -4.03 20.57
C ILE A 57 15.07 -5.28 21.12
N VAL A 58 15.72 -6.02 22.02
CA VAL A 58 15.17 -7.23 22.65
C VAL A 58 14.79 -6.89 24.10
N GLY A 59 13.51 -7.10 24.42
CA GLY A 59 12.97 -6.95 25.76
C GLY A 59 13.45 -8.04 26.71
N VAL A 60 13.17 -7.84 28.01
CA VAL A 60 13.52 -8.79 29.08
C VAL A 60 12.85 -10.17 28.94
N ASP A 61 11.77 -10.24 28.18
CA ASP A 61 11.04 -11.47 27.85
C ASP A 61 11.59 -12.18 26.62
N GLY A 62 12.68 -11.65 26.02
CA GLY A 62 13.30 -12.18 24.82
C GLY A 62 12.57 -11.82 23.53
N ARG A 63 11.50 -11.01 23.59
CA ARG A 63 10.73 -10.56 22.42
C ARG A 63 11.21 -9.19 21.94
N LEU A 64 10.76 -8.80 20.76
CA LEU A 64 11.08 -7.48 20.20
C LEU A 64 10.45 -6.35 21.04
N ASP A 65 11.27 -5.43 21.53
CA ASP A 65 10.82 -4.15 22.09
C ASP A 65 10.54 -3.17 20.96
N ARG A 66 9.26 -3.04 20.61
CA ARG A 66 8.81 -2.14 19.53
C ARG A 66 9.04 -0.68 19.84
N GLN A 67 9.08 -0.27 21.12
CA GLN A 67 9.39 1.10 21.48
C GLN A 67 10.87 1.39 21.24
N ALA A 68 11.75 0.45 21.55
CA ALA A 68 13.17 0.55 21.24
C ALA A 68 13.41 0.62 19.72
N VAL A 69 12.77 -0.25 18.93
CA VAL A 69 12.87 -0.19 17.46
C VAL A 69 12.35 1.15 16.93
N ALA A 70 11.17 1.59 17.38
CA ALA A 70 10.60 2.86 16.97
C ALA A 70 11.51 4.06 17.32
N ALA A 71 12.12 4.06 18.50
CA ALA A 71 13.03 5.13 18.92
C ALA A 71 14.28 5.24 18.03
N ILE A 72 14.79 4.11 17.54
CA ILE A 72 15.91 4.05 16.59
C ILE A 72 15.47 4.61 15.24
N VAL A 73 14.42 4.04 14.62
CA VAL A 73 14.04 4.38 13.24
C VAL A 73 13.37 5.75 13.10
N PHE A 74 12.78 6.29 14.17
CA PHE A 74 12.13 7.60 14.12
C PHE A 74 13.14 8.75 13.90
N ASN A 75 14.38 8.57 14.34
CA ASN A 75 15.41 9.61 14.27
C ASN A 75 16.49 9.32 13.21
N ASP A 76 16.38 8.20 12.50
CA ASP A 76 17.39 7.71 11.56
C ASP A 76 16.72 7.09 10.32
N THR A 77 16.80 7.82 9.21
CA THR A 77 16.25 7.40 7.92
C THR A 77 16.94 6.15 7.37
N GLU A 78 18.25 5.99 7.59
CA GLU A 78 18.97 4.80 7.13
C GLU A 78 18.55 3.57 7.94
N ALA A 79 18.35 3.72 9.25
CA ALA A 79 17.79 2.67 10.09
C ALA A 79 16.35 2.30 9.70
N LEU A 80 15.53 3.28 9.31
CA LEU A 80 14.18 3.02 8.80
C LEU A 80 14.21 2.25 7.47
N ASP A 81 15.09 2.63 6.54
CA ASP A 81 15.26 1.94 5.27
C ASP A 81 15.75 0.50 5.45
N ASP A 82 16.66 0.28 6.40
CA ASP A 82 17.15 -1.05 6.73
C ASP A 82 16.05 -1.92 7.36
N LEU A 83 15.27 -1.35 8.29
CA LEU A 83 14.10 -2.04 8.86
C LEU A 83 13.12 -2.46 7.75
N ASN A 84 12.81 -1.51 6.85
CA ASN A 84 11.91 -1.74 5.72
C ASN A 84 12.44 -2.86 4.81
N ARG A 85 13.74 -2.86 4.50
CA ARG A 85 14.38 -3.88 3.64
C ARG A 85 14.38 -5.26 4.26
N ILE A 86 14.49 -5.36 5.59
CA ILE A 86 14.42 -6.63 6.32
C ILE A 86 12.99 -7.16 6.36
N VAL A 87 12.00 -6.29 6.60
CA VAL A 87 10.63 -6.73 6.91
C VAL A 87 9.76 -6.88 5.66
N HIS A 88 9.80 -5.93 4.72
CA HIS A 88 8.83 -5.91 3.61
C HIS A 88 8.88 -7.13 2.68
N PRO A 89 10.06 -7.62 2.24
CA PRO A 89 10.12 -8.79 1.36
C PRO A 89 9.51 -10.03 2.01
N GLU A 90 9.85 -10.28 3.28
CA GLU A 90 9.42 -11.44 4.06
C GLU A 90 7.91 -11.40 4.34
N VAL A 91 7.37 -10.22 4.67
CA VAL A 91 5.92 -10.02 4.82
C VAL A 91 5.19 -10.24 3.49
N GLY A 92 5.74 -9.72 2.39
CA GLY A 92 5.19 -9.91 1.05
C GLY A 92 5.11 -11.38 0.66
N GLU A 93 6.20 -12.13 0.86
CA GLU A 93 6.25 -13.57 0.58
C GLU A 93 5.29 -14.37 1.46
N ALA A 94 5.21 -14.05 2.76
CA ALA A 94 4.28 -14.71 3.67
C ALA A 94 2.81 -14.45 3.31
N ILE A 95 2.47 -13.23 2.87
CA ILE A 95 1.13 -12.91 2.36
C ILE A 95 0.84 -13.71 1.09
N MET A 96 1.76 -13.73 0.12
CA MET A 96 1.57 -14.50 -1.11
C MET A 96 1.42 -16.00 -0.83
N THR A 97 2.18 -16.53 0.13
CA THR A 97 2.05 -17.92 0.58
C THR A 97 0.70 -18.19 1.22
N ALA A 98 0.20 -17.27 2.06
CA ALA A 98 -1.12 -17.39 2.67
C ALA A 98 -2.24 -17.35 1.63
N ILE A 99 -2.13 -16.48 0.61
CA ILE A 99 -3.05 -16.40 -0.53
C ILE A 99 -3.00 -17.71 -1.33
N ALA A 100 -1.81 -18.20 -1.69
CA ALA A 100 -1.63 -19.42 -2.48
C ALA A 100 -2.10 -20.70 -1.77
N ALA A 101 -2.25 -20.67 -0.44
CA ALA A 101 -2.79 -21.78 0.34
C ALA A 101 -4.34 -21.86 0.33
N THR A 102 -5.01 -20.88 -0.29
CA THR A 102 -6.48 -20.87 -0.42
C THR A 102 -6.95 -21.59 -1.69
N ASN A 103 -8.23 -21.96 -1.72
CA ASN A 103 -8.85 -22.63 -2.86
C ASN A 103 -9.36 -21.63 -3.91
N ASP A 104 -9.57 -22.10 -5.14
CA ASP A 104 -10.08 -21.27 -6.24
C ASP A 104 -11.46 -20.66 -5.99
N ASP A 105 -12.26 -21.23 -5.09
CA ASP A 105 -13.59 -20.71 -4.74
C ASP A 105 -13.57 -19.82 -3.48
N ASP A 106 -12.41 -19.62 -2.85
CA ASP A 106 -12.31 -18.85 -1.61
C ASP A 106 -12.39 -17.33 -1.88
N LEU A 107 -13.08 -16.65 -0.96
CA LEU A 107 -13.05 -15.20 -0.82
C LEU A 107 -11.96 -14.81 0.17
N VAL A 108 -10.90 -14.18 -0.33
CA VAL A 108 -9.77 -13.72 0.48
C VAL A 108 -9.94 -12.24 0.79
N VAL A 109 -9.90 -11.90 2.07
CA VAL A 109 -9.90 -10.51 2.55
C VAL A 109 -8.49 -10.18 3.02
N LEU A 110 -7.83 -9.28 2.30
CA LEU A 110 -6.49 -8.80 2.62
C LEU A 110 -6.59 -7.54 3.46
N ASP A 111 -6.38 -7.68 4.77
CA ASP A 111 -6.28 -6.55 5.68
C ASP A 111 -4.85 -6.00 5.66
N ILE A 112 -4.64 -4.96 4.86
CA ILE A 112 -3.33 -4.36 4.59
C ILE A 112 -3.26 -2.98 5.24
N PRO A 113 -2.35 -2.78 6.22
CA PRO A 113 -2.01 -1.46 6.71
C PRO A 113 -1.54 -0.56 5.57
N LEU A 114 -1.99 0.69 5.56
CA LEU A 114 -1.58 1.71 4.60
C LEU A 114 -1.87 1.36 3.12
N LEU A 115 -2.85 0.49 2.85
CA LEU A 115 -3.23 0.11 1.48
C LEU A 115 -3.52 1.34 0.60
N VAL A 116 -4.28 2.29 1.12
CA VAL A 116 -4.67 3.50 0.38
C VAL A 116 -3.46 4.39 0.13
N GLU A 117 -2.65 4.63 1.16
CA GLU A 117 -1.42 5.41 1.06
C GLU A 117 -0.44 4.79 0.06
N GLY A 118 -0.37 3.46 -0.02
CA GLY A 118 0.38 2.74 -1.04
C GLY A 118 -0.17 3.02 -2.45
N ILE A 119 -1.47 2.83 -2.65
CA ILE A 119 -2.15 3.07 -3.94
C ILE A 119 -1.99 4.52 -4.39
N LEU A 120 -2.13 5.50 -3.50
CA LEU A 120 -1.96 6.92 -3.83
C LEU A 120 -0.53 7.24 -4.27
N LYS A 121 0.47 6.54 -3.72
CA LYS A 121 1.88 6.73 -4.08
C LYS A 121 2.26 6.06 -5.39
N THR A 122 1.73 4.87 -5.68
CA THR A 122 2.17 4.03 -6.81
C THR A 122 1.15 3.94 -7.95
N GLY A 123 -0.06 4.46 -7.74
CA GLY A 123 -1.21 4.34 -8.64
C GLY A 123 -1.94 2.99 -8.58
N LYS A 124 -1.43 1.99 -7.85
CA LYS A 124 -2.03 0.64 -7.79
C LYS A 124 -1.63 -0.14 -6.54
N SER A 125 -2.41 -1.17 -6.20
CA SER A 125 -2.06 -2.12 -5.15
C SER A 125 -0.84 -2.97 -5.57
N ASN A 126 -0.01 -3.36 -4.59
CA ASN A 126 1.07 -4.34 -4.79
C ASN A 126 0.54 -5.78 -4.87
N TYR A 127 -0.75 -5.96 -4.58
CA TYR A 127 -1.46 -7.23 -4.63
C TYR A 127 -2.51 -7.19 -5.74
N ASP A 128 -2.73 -8.33 -6.38
CA ASP A 128 -3.80 -8.49 -7.35
C ASP A 128 -5.14 -8.56 -6.61
N LEU A 129 -5.84 -7.42 -6.56
CA LEU A 129 -7.11 -7.26 -5.85
C LEU A 129 -8.23 -7.12 -6.88
N ALA A 130 -9.28 -7.91 -6.72
CA ALA A 130 -10.52 -7.78 -7.50
C ALA A 130 -11.36 -6.56 -7.07
N GLY A 131 -11.07 -5.98 -5.90
CA GLY A 131 -11.66 -4.73 -5.45
C GLY A 131 -11.17 -4.31 -4.06
N ILE A 132 -11.53 -3.10 -3.67
CA ILE A 132 -11.17 -2.46 -2.39
C ILE A 132 -12.44 -2.15 -1.60
N LEU A 133 -12.54 -2.77 -0.43
CA LEU A 133 -13.56 -2.56 0.58
C LEU A 133 -13.06 -1.56 1.63
N VAL A 134 -13.70 -0.39 1.69
CA VAL A 134 -13.39 0.65 2.67
C VAL A 134 -14.41 0.64 3.80
N VAL A 135 -13.92 0.56 5.04
CA VAL A 135 -14.73 0.81 6.24
C VAL A 135 -14.55 2.26 6.64
N ASP A 136 -15.66 2.98 6.62
CA ASP A 136 -15.71 4.42 6.83
C ASP A 136 -16.55 4.79 8.06
N CYS A 137 -16.16 5.85 8.75
CA CYS A 137 -17.04 6.57 9.67
C CYS A 137 -16.55 8.01 9.89
N PRO A 138 -17.42 8.93 10.32
CA PRO A 138 -17.06 10.31 10.65
C PRO A 138 -15.91 10.43 11.67
N VAL A 139 -15.10 11.48 11.55
CA VAL A 139 -13.90 11.69 12.37
C VAL A 139 -14.24 11.83 13.87
N ASP A 140 -15.36 12.48 14.19
CA ASP A 140 -15.88 12.59 15.55
C ASP A 140 -16.18 11.21 16.16
N VAL A 141 -16.78 10.30 15.38
CA VAL A 141 -17.01 8.91 15.78
C VAL A 141 -15.69 8.15 15.97
N GLN A 142 -14.69 8.36 15.09
CA GLN A 142 -13.36 7.76 15.25
C GLN A 142 -12.70 8.22 16.56
N VAL A 143 -12.74 9.52 16.85
CA VAL A 143 -12.19 10.10 18.08
C VAL A 143 -12.90 9.56 19.32
N GLU A 144 -14.23 9.50 19.32
CA GLU A 144 -15.01 8.94 20.42
C GLU A 144 -14.62 7.47 20.69
N ARG A 145 -14.50 6.66 19.64
CA ARG A 145 -14.10 5.25 19.75
C ARG A 145 -12.67 5.12 20.29
N LEU A 146 -11.74 5.93 19.81
CA LEU A 146 -10.34 5.86 20.23
C LEU A 146 -10.13 6.31 21.67
N THR A 147 -10.87 7.33 22.10
CA THR A 147 -10.84 7.80 23.49
C THR A 147 -11.49 6.78 24.44
N SER A 148 -12.66 6.25 24.09
CA SER A 148 -13.40 5.30 24.95
C SER A 148 -12.79 3.89 25.01
N SER A 149 -12.33 3.35 23.88
CA SER A 149 -11.84 1.96 23.81
C SER A 149 -10.34 1.81 24.01
N ARG A 150 -9.53 2.81 23.62
CA ARG A 150 -8.07 2.76 23.68
C ARG A 150 -7.44 3.72 24.69
N GLY A 151 -8.26 4.52 25.38
CA GLY A 151 -7.79 5.46 26.40
C GLY A 151 -6.91 6.59 25.86
N LEU A 152 -6.96 6.87 24.56
CA LEU A 152 -6.20 7.97 23.95
C LEU A 152 -6.79 9.32 24.36
N SER A 153 -5.97 10.36 24.39
CA SER A 153 -6.49 11.73 24.46
C SER A 153 -7.16 12.11 23.13
N ALA A 154 -8.10 13.04 23.17
CA ALA A 154 -8.76 13.52 21.96
C ALA A 154 -7.76 14.13 20.96
N ASP A 155 -6.72 14.81 21.45
CA ASP A 155 -5.69 15.42 20.61
C ASP A 155 -4.76 14.38 19.98
N ASP A 156 -4.36 13.34 20.73
CA ASP A 156 -3.60 12.21 20.18
C ASP A 156 -4.41 11.43 19.15
N ALA A 157 -5.70 11.18 19.42
CA ALA A 157 -6.59 10.54 18.46
C ALA A 157 -6.68 11.32 17.14
N LYS A 158 -6.90 12.65 17.21
CA LYS A 158 -6.94 13.52 16.02
C LYS A 158 -5.62 13.54 15.27
N SER A 159 -4.49 13.63 15.99
CA SER A 159 -3.16 13.62 15.37
C SER A 159 -2.89 12.32 14.61
N ARG A 160 -3.31 11.19 15.15
CA ARG A 160 -3.19 9.90 14.46
C ARG A 160 -4.08 9.79 13.23
N ILE A 161 -5.32 10.29 13.32
CA ILE A 161 -6.24 10.32 12.18
C ILE A 161 -5.69 11.20 11.07
N SER A 162 -5.12 12.37 11.38
CA SER A 162 -4.56 13.29 10.39
C SER A 162 -3.29 12.79 9.70
N ASN A 163 -2.60 11.81 10.29
CA ASN A 163 -1.38 11.22 9.72
C ASN A 163 -1.66 10.05 8.76
N GLN A 164 -2.94 9.70 8.56
CA GLN A 164 -3.38 8.70 7.59
C GLN A 164 -3.98 9.40 6.36
N ALA A 165 -4.25 8.64 5.29
CA ALA A 165 -5.06 9.14 4.18
C ALA A 165 -6.35 9.80 4.70
N SER A 166 -6.81 10.85 4.02
CA SER A 166 -8.09 11.48 4.28
C SER A 166 -9.26 10.53 3.99
N ARG A 167 -10.45 10.91 4.44
CA ARG A 167 -11.66 10.14 4.17
C ARG A 167 -11.98 10.18 2.68
N GLU A 168 -11.75 11.31 2.04
CA GLU A 168 -11.94 11.56 0.61
C GLU A 168 -11.00 10.70 -0.23
N GLU A 169 -9.72 10.65 0.15
CA GLU A 169 -8.73 9.80 -0.51
C GLU A 169 -9.08 8.31 -0.40
N ARG A 170 -9.52 7.85 0.78
CA ARG A 170 -10.01 6.47 0.93
C ARG A 170 -11.23 6.20 0.04
N ALA A 171 -12.18 7.13 -0.01
CA ALA A 171 -13.36 6.99 -0.85
C ALA A 171 -13.00 6.95 -2.35
N SER A 172 -11.97 7.67 -2.78
CA SER A 172 -11.56 7.69 -4.20
C SER A 172 -10.99 6.36 -4.71
N VAL A 173 -10.53 5.49 -3.81
CA VAL A 173 -10.00 4.16 -4.17
C VAL A 173 -10.98 3.03 -3.82
N ALA A 174 -12.17 3.34 -3.33
CA ALA A 174 -13.14 2.36 -2.86
C ALA A 174 -14.00 1.83 -4.00
N ASP A 175 -14.06 0.51 -4.17
CA ASP A 175 -15.06 -0.14 -5.01
C ASP A 175 -16.35 -0.41 -4.24
N PHE A 176 -16.22 -0.62 -2.92
CA PHE A 176 -17.34 -0.75 -2.00
C PHE A 176 -17.03 -0.05 -0.68
N THR A 177 -18.01 0.66 -0.10
CA THR A 177 -17.87 1.34 1.19
C THR A 177 -18.89 0.80 2.18
N ILE A 178 -18.42 0.46 3.38
CA ILE A 178 -19.26 0.19 4.56
C ILE A 178 -19.23 1.44 5.44
N ASP A 179 -20.39 2.04 5.67
CA ASP A 179 -20.58 3.12 6.64
C ASP A 179 -20.81 2.54 8.05
N ASN A 180 -19.77 2.61 8.87
CA ASN A 180 -19.79 2.18 10.26
C ASN A 180 -19.96 3.36 11.24
N SER A 181 -20.71 4.39 10.85
CA SER A 181 -21.12 5.50 11.72
C SER A 181 -22.25 5.13 12.69
N GLY A 182 -23.10 4.17 12.31
CA GLY A 182 -24.30 3.79 13.02
C GLY A 182 -24.14 2.69 14.08
N PRO A 183 -25.26 2.22 14.66
CA PRO A 183 -25.29 1.09 15.57
C PRO A 183 -24.97 -0.25 14.86
N LEU A 184 -24.55 -1.25 15.64
CA LEU A 184 -24.07 -2.55 15.12
C LEU A 184 -25.11 -3.34 14.32
N ASP A 185 -26.40 -3.14 14.60
CA ASP A 185 -27.50 -3.76 13.85
C ASP A 185 -27.61 -3.22 12.42
N ALA A 186 -27.26 -1.95 12.19
CA ALA A 186 -27.14 -1.37 10.85
C ALA A 186 -25.87 -1.82 10.11
N LEU A 187 -24.88 -2.34 10.83
CA LEU A 187 -23.63 -2.85 10.24
C LEU A 187 -23.82 -4.21 9.58
N ASP A 188 -24.64 -5.09 10.17
CA ASP A 188 -24.81 -6.47 9.68
C ASP A 188 -25.39 -6.51 8.26
N ALA A 189 -26.39 -5.67 7.97
CA ALA A 189 -26.97 -5.53 6.64
C ALA A 189 -25.95 -5.00 5.60
N GLN A 190 -25.04 -4.12 6.02
CA GLN A 190 -23.97 -3.62 5.14
C GLN A 190 -22.89 -4.67 4.89
N ILE A 191 -22.58 -5.50 5.89
CA ILE A 191 -21.69 -6.64 5.73
C ILE A 191 -22.29 -7.66 4.76
N ASP A 192 -23.60 -7.92 4.83
CA ASP A 192 -24.28 -8.81 3.87
C ASP A 192 -24.26 -8.26 2.44
N ALA A 193 -24.44 -6.94 2.29
CA ALA A 193 -24.31 -6.27 1.00
C ALA A 193 -22.87 -6.35 0.45
N ALA A 194 -21.86 -6.10 1.30
CA ALA A 194 -20.46 -6.25 0.93
C ALA A 194 -20.11 -7.70 0.56
N TRP A 195 -20.61 -8.68 1.33
CA TRP A 195 -20.44 -10.09 1.04
C TRP A 195 -20.99 -10.47 -0.33
N THR A 196 -22.22 -10.04 -0.63
CA THR A 196 -22.86 -10.28 -1.93
C THR A 196 -22.06 -9.64 -3.07
N TRP A 197 -21.59 -8.40 -2.89
CA TRP A 197 -20.72 -7.74 -3.84
C TRP A 197 -19.43 -8.55 -4.09
N MET A 198 -18.74 -8.98 -3.04
CA MET A 198 -17.52 -9.80 -3.14
C MET A 198 -17.76 -11.12 -3.88
N THR A 199 -18.85 -11.84 -3.59
CA THR A 199 -19.19 -13.09 -4.29
C THR A 199 -19.45 -12.87 -5.79
N ASN A 200 -20.00 -11.72 -6.16
CA ASN A 200 -20.30 -11.41 -7.56
C ASN A 200 -19.04 -11.11 -8.38
N LEU A 201 -17.98 -10.58 -7.76
CA LEU A 201 -16.69 -10.34 -8.43
C LEU A 201 -16.10 -11.64 -9.01
N GLY A 202 -16.21 -12.76 -8.28
CA GLY A 202 -15.74 -14.06 -8.76
C GLY A 202 -16.60 -14.65 -9.88
N SER A 203 -17.90 -14.34 -9.88
CA SER A 203 -18.84 -14.81 -10.90
C SER A 203 -18.57 -14.16 -12.27
N THR A 204 -18.15 -12.89 -12.28
CA THR A 204 -17.87 -12.15 -13.52
C THR A 204 -16.57 -12.61 -14.18
N GLN A 205 -15.58 -13.07 -13.39
CA GLN A 205 -14.31 -13.62 -13.92
C GLN A 205 -14.50 -15.00 -14.58
N ASN A 206 -15.39 -15.85 -14.04
CA ASN A 206 -15.68 -17.17 -14.62
C ASN A 206 -16.46 -17.09 -15.95
N GLU A 207 -17.32 -16.09 -16.15
CA GLU A 207 -18.05 -15.93 -17.43
C GLU A 207 -17.13 -15.47 -18.59
N VAL A 208 -16.15 -14.60 -18.31
CA VAL A 208 -15.18 -14.15 -19.33
C VAL A 208 -14.22 -15.27 -19.74
N SER A 209 -13.86 -16.16 -18.81
CA SER A 209 -12.96 -17.29 -19.08
C SER A 209 -13.61 -18.42 -19.91
N MET A 210 -14.95 -18.46 -20.05
CA MET A 210 -15.65 -19.47 -20.86
C MET A 210 -15.90 -19.07 -22.33
N THR A 211 -15.49 -17.86 -22.75
CA THR A 211 -15.63 -17.41 -24.16
C THR A 211 -14.36 -17.47 -25.00
N ALA A 212 -13.22 -17.88 -24.43
CA ALA A 212 -12.00 -18.09 -25.20
C ALA A 212 -11.97 -19.51 -25.77
N ASP A 213 -12.37 -19.64 -27.04
CA ASP A 213 -12.32 -20.90 -27.79
C ASP A 213 -10.86 -21.35 -27.98
N ALA A 214 -10.48 -22.45 -27.34
CA ALA A 214 -9.09 -22.94 -27.25
C ALA A 214 -8.55 -23.61 -28.53
N ASN A 215 -9.10 -23.29 -29.71
CA ASN A 215 -8.72 -23.92 -30.98
C ASN A 215 -8.51 -22.94 -32.15
N ASP A 216 -8.29 -21.64 -31.91
CA ASP A 216 -7.87 -20.73 -32.96
C ASP A 216 -6.37 -20.95 -33.31
N PRO A 217 -6.01 -21.41 -34.53
CA PRO A 217 -4.62 -21.71 -34.89
C PRO A 217 -3.79 -20.46 -35.24
N ASP A 218 -4.32 -19.25 -35.15
CA ASP A 218 -3.64 -18.03 -35.62
C ASP A 218 -3.21 -17.03 -34.52
N LEU A 219 -2.96 -17.53 -33.30
CA LEU A 219 -2.29 -16.75 -32.26
C LEU A 219 -0.79 -16.65 -32.54
N THR A 220 -0.41 -15.77 -33.47
CA THR A 220 0.97 -15.33 -33.61
C THR A 220 1.36 -14.42 -32.44
N ALA A 221 2.65 -14.41 -32.08
CA ALA A 221 3.24 -13.69 -30.94
C ALA A 221 3.03 -12.13 -30.95
N SER A 222 2.27 -11.59 -31.89
CA SER A 222 1.83 -10.20 -31.92
C SER A 222 0.44 -9.95 -31.31
N ALA A 223 -0.27 -10.99 -30.85
CA ALA A 223 -1.62 -10.85 -30.27
C ALA A 223 -1.67 -10.61 -28.74
N VAL A 224 -0.51 -10.52 -28.07
CA VAL A 224 -0.41 -10.15 -26.65
C VAL A 224 0.58 -9.01 -26.50
N ALA A 225 0.23 -7.85 -27.06
CA ALA A 225 0.90 -6.60 -26.73
C ALA A 225 0.14 -5.98 -25.55
N TRP A 226 0.80 -5.88 -24.39
CA TRP A 226 0.28 -5.14 -23.25
C TRP A 226 0.13 -3.67 -23.62
N ASP A 227 -1.09 -3.16 -23.61
CA ASP A 227 -1.37 -1.74 -23.82
C ASP A 227 -1.08 -0.96 -22.54
N LEU A 228 0.17 -0.53 -22.40
CA LEU A 228 0.67 0.26 -21.27
C LEU A 228 0.28 1.74 -21.35
N SER A 229 -0.51 2.17 -22.35
CA SER A 229 -0.99 3.56 -22.49
C SER A 229 -1.95 4.01 -21.38
N THR A 230 -2.38 3.06 -20.54
CA THR A 230 -3.29 3.27 -19.41
C THR A 230 -2.58 3.41 -18.07
N ILE A 231 -1.32 2.96 -17.97
CA ILE A 231 -0.51 2.99 -16.73
C ILE A 231 0.43 4.20 -16.71
N VAL A 232 0.70 4.77 -17.87
CA VAL A 232 1.41 6.04 -18.02
C VAL A 232 0.40 6.99 -18.65
N GLU A 233 0.09 8.11 -17.99
CA GLU A 233 -0.65 9.21 -18.62
C GLU A 233 -0.13 9.48 -20.05
N PRO A 234 -0.97 9.97 -20.98
CA PRO A 234 -1.08 9.50 -22.37
C PRO A 234 0.12 9.80 -23.31
N GLU A 235 1.26 10.23 -22.81
CA GLU A 235 2.34 10.84 -23.60
C GLU A 235 3.62 9.99 -23.69
N GLY A 236 3.70 8.85 -22.99
CA GLY A 236 4.82 7.91 -23.12
C GLY A 236 6.20 8.59 -22.95
N ALA A 237 7.11 8.41 -23.91
CA ALA A 237 8.44 9.03 -23.86
C ALA A 237 8.40 10.57 -23.85
N ALA A 238 7.41 11.19 -24.51
CA ALA A 238 7.24 12.64 -24.51
C ALA A 238 6.80 13.16 -23.13
N GLY A 239 6.00 12.38 -22.39
CA GLY A 239 5.61 12.71 -21.01
C GLY A 239 6.79 12.66 -20.03
N VAL A 240 7.75 11.76 -20.25
CA VAL A 240 9.00 11.74 -19.47
C VAL A 240 9.88 12.94 -19.79
N GLU A 241 9.99 13.31 -21.06
CA GLU A 241 10.73 14.50 -21.47
C GLU A 241 10.12 15.76 -20.86
N ALA A 242 8.79 15.87 -20.83
CA ALA A 242 8.06 16.95 -20.16
C ALA A 242 8.28 16.97 -18.63
N LEU A 243 8.30 15.81 -17.98
CA LEU A 243 8.61 15.70 -16.53
C LEU A 243 10.05 16.12 -16.22
N LEU A 244 11.01 15.76 -17.08
CA LEU A 244 12.41 16.16 -16.93
C LEU A 244 12.60 17.65 -17.22
N GLU A 245 11.88 18.21 -18.20
CA GLU A 245 11.87 19.65 -18.46
C GLU A 245 11.26 20.41 -17.28
N ALA A 246 10.14 19.95 -16.72
CA ALA A 246 9.53 20.50 -15.52
C ALA A 246 10.47 20.41 -14.30
N ALA A 247 11.16 19.29 -14.11
CA ALA A 247 12.18 19.15 -13.06
C ALA A 247 13.31 20.16 -13.24
N GLY A 248 13.75 20.42 -14.48
CA GLY A 248 14.74 21.45 -14.82
C GLY A 248 14.28 22.86 -14.44
N VAL A 249 13.02 23.21 -14.74
CA VAL A 249 12.45 24.51 -14.35
C VAL A 249 12.41 24.67 -12.82
N VAL A 250 12.05 23.63 -12.08
CA VAL A 250 12.07 23.66 -10.61
C VAL A 250 13.49 23.75 -10.08
N ALA A 251 14.46 23.05 -10.70
CA ALA A 251 15.87 23.14 -10.36
C ALA A 251 16.44 24.55 -10.51
N ASP A 252 16.06 25.27 -11.57
CA ASP A 252 16.45 26.67 -11.80
C ASP A 252 15.88 27.59 -10.70
N ASN A 253 14.64 27.36 -10.27
CA ASN A 253 14.02 28.09 -9.17
C ASN A 253 14.72 27.80 -7.83
N ILE A 254 15.15 26.57 -7.58
CA ILE A 254 15.97 26.20 -6.41
C ILE A 254 17.34 26.89 -6.49
N ALA A 255 17.93 26.98 -7.69
CA ALA A 255 19.24 27.60 -7.88
C ALA A 255 19.27 29.09 -7.49
N ALA A 256 18.12 29.79 -7.51
CA ALA A 256 18.00 31.16 -7.05
C ALA A 256 18.32 31.34 -5.54
N TYR A 257 18.24 30.27 -4.75
CA TYR A 257 18.56 30.26 -3.32
C TYR A 257 20.02 29.87 -3.01
N ARG A 258 20.82 29.56 -4.03
CA ARG A 258 22.22 29.12 -3.87
C ARG A 258 23.03 30.19 -3.13
N GLY A 259 23.71 29.77 -2.06
CA GLY A 259 24.58 30.65 -1.26
C GLY A 259 23.85 31.59 -0.31
N ARG A 260 22.51 31.57 -0.29
CA ARG A 260 21.66 32.42 0.57
C ARG A 260 20.87 31.66 1.62
N ILE A 261 21.07 30.34 1.72
CA ILE A 261 20.29 29.45 2.61
C ILE A 261 20.33 29.92 4.07
N ALA A 262 21.47 30.43 4.54
CA ALA A 262 21.64 30.92 5.92
C ALA A 262 20.95 32.28 6.18
N GLU A 263 20.44 32.93 5.14
CA GLU A 263 19.84 34.26 5.19
C GLU A 263 18.31 34.23 5.01
N LEU A 264 17.72 33.04 4.78
CA LEU A 264 16.28 32.87 4.54
C LEU A 264 15.48 32.98 5.83
N ASP A 265 14.32 33.63 5.77
CA ASP A 265 13.34 33.52 6.82
C ASP A 265 12.56 32.19 6.76
N ALA A 266 11.65 31.98 7.72
CA ALA A 266 10.91 30.72 7.83
C ALA A 266 9.99 30.45 6.63
N ASP A 267 9.39 31.49 6.04
CA ASP A 267 8.45 31.36 4.93
C ASP A 267 9.19 31.15 3.60
N GLU A 268 10.33 31.82 3.44
CA GLU A 268 11.26 31.61 2.33
C GLU A 268 11.87 30.20 2.38
N PHE A 269 12.25 29.72 3.56
CA PHE A 269 12.75 28.36 3.75
C PHE A 269 11.67 27.30 3.48
N ALA A 270 10.45 27.49 3.95
CA ALA A 270 9.33 26.60 3.66
C ALA A 270 9.00 26.56 2.14
N THR A 271 9.16 27.68 1.45
CA THR A 271 9.00 27.76 -0.01
C THR A 271 10.12 27.01 -0.72
N LEU A 272 11.37 27.16 -0.29
CA LEU A 272 12.49 26.36 -0.79
C LEU A 272 12.26 24.85 -0.60
N MET A 273 11.79 24.42 0.57
CA MET A 273 11.52 23.00 0.84
C MET A 273 10.44 22.41 -0.07
N ARG A 274 9.37 23.16 -0.37
CA ARG A 274 8.34 22.75 -1.34
C ARG A 274 8.89 22.63 -2.76
N LEU A 275 9.79 23.53 -3.17
CA LEU A 275 10.46 23.41 -4.47
C LEU A 275 11.34 22.16 -4.55
N VAL A 276 12.07 21.84 -3.47
CA VAL A 276 12.90 20.61 -3.39
C VAL A 276 12.03 19.35 -3.49
N GLU A 277 10.91 19.32 -2.77
CA GLU A 277 9.93 18.23 -2.83
C GLU A 277 9.37 18.06 -4.26
N GLN A 278 8.94 19.15 -4.89
CA GLN A 278 8.41 19.13 -6.25
C GLN A 278 9.45 18.65 -7.27
N HIS A 279 10.71 19.08 -7.14
CA HIS A 279 11.80 18.58 -7.99
C HIS A 279 12.00 17.08 -7.79
N HIS A 280 12.01 16.61 -6.53
CA HIS A 280 12.19 15.20 -6.22
C HIS A 280 11.06 14.35 -6.81
N GLU A 281 9.81 14.81 -6.73
CA GLU A 281 8.66 14.13 -7.32
C GLU A 281 8.81 13.95 -8.84
N HIS A 282 9.10 15.02 -9.58
CA HIS A 282 9.25 14.96 -11.03
C HIS A 282 10.36 14.02 -11.48
N VAL A 283 11.52 14.05 -10.80
CA VAL A 283 12.65 13.15 -11.10
C VAL A 283 12.32 11.70 -10.78
N THR A 284 11.72 11.44 -9.62
CA THR A 284 11.36 10.08 -9.20
C THR A 284 10.31 9.46 -10.14
N ARG A 285 9.34 10.26 -10.61
CA ARG A 285 8.35 9.82 -11.61
C ARG A 285 9.00 9.51 -12.96
N ALA A 286 9.90 10.36 -13.45
CA ALA A 286 10.65 10.12 -14.68
C ALA A 286 11.56 8.88 -14.59
N ALA A 287 12.23 8.69 -13.45
CA ALA A 287 13.09 7.53 -13.18
C ALA A 287 12.30 6.22 -13.09
N SER A 288 11.13 6.25 -12.46
CA SER A 288 10.23 5.09 -12.37
C SER A 288 9.77 4.63 -13.75
N TYR A 289 9.49 5.56 -14.67
CA TYR A 289 9.19 5.21 -16.07
C TYR A 289 10.39 4.57 -16.77
N ALA A 290 11.60 5.11 -16.60
CA ALA A 290 12.81 4.54 -17.21
C ALA A 290 13.08 3.11 -16.70
N GLN A 291 12.84 2.85 -15.42
CA GLN A 291 12.95 1.51 -14.83
C GLN A 291 11.88 0.53 -15.35
N LEU A 292 10.63 0.97 -15.47
CA LEU A 292 9.55 0.17 -16.04
C LEU A 292 9.80 -0.18 -17.52
N ARG A 293 10.37 0.75 -18.30
CA ARG A 293 10.77 0.48 -19.69
C ARG A 293 11.93 -0.53 -19.79
N PHE A 294 12.90 -0.47 -18.87
CA PHE A 294 14.02 -1.43 -18.83
C PHE A 294 13.58 -2.84 -18.45
N ALA A 295 12.48 -2.98 -17.70
CA ALA A 295 11.89 -4.28 -17.34
C ALA A 295 11.04 -4.92 -18.47
N VAL A 296 10.64 -4.14 -19.49
CA VAL A 296 9.73 -4.59 -20.56
C VAL A 296 10.45 -4.74 -21.92
N ASP A 297 11.69 -4.25 -22.07
CA ASP A 297 12.49 -4.49 -23.27
C ASP A 297 13.21 -5.86 -23.23
N THR A 298 12.43 -6.94 -23.33
CA THR A 298 12.96 -8.31 -23.53
C THR A 298 13.27 -8.60 -25.00
N THR A 299 13.27 -7.57 -25.86
CA THR A 299 13.59 -7.69 -27.29
C THR A 299 15.08 -7.59 -27.61
N ASP A 300 15.95 -7.31 -26.62
CA ASP A 300 17.39 -7.37 -26.83
C ASP A 300 17.89 -8.83 -26.79
N GLY A 301 18.01 -9.43 -27.98
CA GLY A 301 18.43 -10.82 -28.21
C GLY A 301 19.88 -11.15 -27.78
N ALA A 302 20.54 -10.28 -27.03
CA ALA A 302 21.91 -10.48 -26.54
C ALA A 302 21.99 -11.32 -25.24
N LEU A 303 20.89 -11.55 -24.52
CA LEU A 303 20.92 -12.19 -23.19
C LEU A 303 20.74 -13.73 -23.19
N PHE A 304 20.48 -14.36 -24.34
CA PHE A 304 20.23 -15.82 -24.43
C PHE A 304 21.26 -16.62 -25.26
N GLN A 305 22.53 -16.20 -25.31
CA GLN A 305 23.61 -17.03 -25.84
C GLN A 305 24.71 -17.27 -24.80
N SER A 306 24.51 -18.28 -23.95
CA SER A 306 25.50 -19.27 -23.48
C SER A 306 25.08 -19.85 -22.12
N VAL A 307 24.47 -21.05 -22.14
CA VAL A 307 24.83 -22.29 -21.41
C VAL A 307 23.89 -23.38 -21.92
#